data_AF-A0A060CAZ4-F1
#
_entry.id   AF-A0A060CAZ4-F1
#
_cell.length_a   1.000
_cell.length_b   1.000
_cell.length_c   1.000
_cell.angle_alpha   90.00
_cell.angle_beta   90.00
_cell.angle_gamma   90.00
#
_symmetry.space_group_name_H-M   'P 1'
#
loop_
_entity.id
_entity.type
_entity.pdbx_description
1 polymer ?
#
loop_
_entity_poly.entity_id
_entity_poly.type
_entity_poly.pdbx_seq_one_letter_code
_entity_poly.pdbx_strand_id
1 'polypeptide(L)'
;MGINNPSPQVVEAVHCGMKWLNKAQIKGIKLLRTPLTEDKIINHEYPYDLSVVDDAGAKPIWVRYYEVTDNTPFMCTRGGKKVWALADVDPERRTGYDWYGYWPEKAYMKYKEWKLKH
;
A
#
# COMPACT_ATOMS: atom_id res chain seq x y z
N MET A 1 -14.08 -3.99 12.77
CA MET A 1 -15.52 -3.66 12.82
C MET A 1 -16.39 -4.91 12.97
N GLY A 2 -16.00 -5.85 13.84
CA GLY A 2 -16.75 -7.08 14.12
C GLY A 2 -17.10 -7.26 15.59
N ILE A 3 -16.92 -6.22 16.39
CA ILE A 3 -17.27 -6.19 17.81
C ILE A 3 -18.72 -5.71 17.89
N ASN A 4 -19.58 -6.47 18.55
CA ASN A 4 -20.97 -6.08 18.81
C ASN A 4 -21.00 -5.02 19.93
N ASN A 5 -21.80 -3.97 19.77
CA ASN A 5 -21.92 -2.85 20.72
C ASN A 5 -20.55 -2.31 21.20
N PRO A 6 -19.70 -1.82 20.27
CA PRO A 6 -18.38 -1.32 20.62
C PRO A 6 -18.46 -0.13 21.59
N SER A 7 -17.48 -0.03 22.49
CA SER A 7 -17.39 1.14 23.39
C SER A 7 -17.10 2.42 22.60
N PRO A 8 -17.39 3.61 23.16
CA PRO A 8 -17.05 4.89 22.52
C PRO A 8 -15.58 4.99 22.08
N GLN A 9 -14.64 4.45 22.88
CA GLN A 9 -13.21 4.45 22.55
C GLN A 9 -12.89 3.56 21.35
N VAL A 10 -13.57 2.42 21.20
CA VAL A 10 -13.42 1.57 20.00
C VAL A 10 -14.00 2.26 18.78
N VAL A 11 -15.13 2.96 18.93
CA VAL A 11 -15.72 3.72 17.83
C VAL A 11 -14.78 4.83 17.35
N GLU A 12 -14.22 5.58 18.29
CA GLU A 12 -13.21 6.60 18.03
C GLU A 12 -11.97 6.01 17.34
N ALA A 13 -11.44 4.89 17.83
CA ALA A 13 -10.28 4.23 17.23
C ALA A 13 -10.53 3.84 15.76
N VAL A 14 -11.72 3.33 15.43
CA VAL A 14 -12.10 3.01 14.04
C VAL A 14 -12.16 4.27 13.19
N HIS A 15 -12.77 5.35 13.68
CA HIS A 15 -12.83 6.62 12.95
C HIS A 15 -11.45 7.22 12.70
N CYS A 16 -10.58 7.22 13.71
CA CYS A 16 -9.20 7.68 13.60
C CYS A 16 -8.41 6.85 12.59
N GLY A 17 -8.54 5.52 12.63
CA GLY A 17 -7.92 4.63 11.65
C GLY A 17 -8.37 4.91 10.21
N MET A 18 -9.67 5.09 9.98
CA MET A 18 -10.19 5.42 8.65
C MET A 18 -9.78 6.81 8.18
N LYS A 19 -9.70 7.79 9.10
CA LYS A 19 -9.18 9.13 8.79
C LYS A 19 -7.72 9.05 8.36
N TRP A 20 -6.91 8.24 9.04
CA TRP A 20 -5.52 8.02 8.65
C TRP A 20 -5.41 7.34 7.29
N LEU A 21 -6.16 6.27 7.02
CA LEU A 21 -6.18 5.59 5.72
C LEU A 21 -6.53 6.56 4.59
N ASN A 22 -7.48 7.47 4.82
CA ASN A 22 -7.83 8.50 3.84
C ASN A 22 -6.72 9.53 3.61
N LYS A 23 -5.95 9.87 4.66
CA LYS A 23 -4.82 10.79 4.54
C LYS A 23 -3.61 10.13 3.85
N ALA A 24 -3.36 8.85 4.14
CA ALA A 24 -2.17 8.13 3.70
C ALA A 24 -2.27 7.58 2.26
N GLN A 25 -3.45 7.66 1.63
CA GLN A 25 -3.65 7.19 0.26
C GLN A 25 -2.81 8.00 -0.73
N ILE A 26 -2.27 7.32 -1.73
CA ILE A 26 -1.56 7.92 -2.85
C ILE A 26 -2.49 7.85 -4.06
N LYS A 27 -2.66 8.97 -4.75
CA LYS A 27 -3.50 9.10 -5.94
C LYS A 27 -2.62 9.44 -7.13
N GLY A 28 -3.12 9.18 -8.33
CA GLY A 28 -2.44 9.60 -9.56
C GLY A 28 -1.27 8.70 -9.96
N ILE A 29 -1.09 7.53 -9.34
CA ILE A 29 -0.06 6.56 -9.69
C ILE A 29 -0.60 5.14 -9.77
N LYS A 30 0.09 4.28 -10.51
CA LYS A 30 -0.12 2.82 -10.50
C LYS A 30 1.21 2.08 -10.59
N LEU A 31 1.18 0.79 -10.26
CA LEU A 31 2.27 -0.12 -10.56
C LEU A 31 2.16 -0.65 -12.00
N LEU A 32 3.23 -0.51 -12.77
CA LEU A 32 3.38 -1.09 -14.09
C LEU A 32 4.28 -2.32 -14.01
N ARG A 33 3.78 -3.44 -14.53
CA ARG A 33 4.58 -4.65 -14.78
C ARG A 33 5.18 -4.58 -16.17
N THR A 34 6.51 -4.62 -16.25
CA THR A 34 7.25 -4.63 -17.52
C THR A 34 7.89 -5.99 -17.71
N PRO A 35 7.48 -6.81 -18.70
CA PRO A 35 8.09 -8.10 -18.96
C PRO A 35 9.61 -7.98 -19.16
N LEU A 36 10.35 -8.95 -18.62
CA LEU A 36 11.79 -9.04 -18.78
C LEU A 36 12.15 -10.01 -19.91
N THR A 37 13.27 -9.76 -20.58
CA THR A 37 13.89 -10.73 -21.50
C THR A 37 14.51 -11.88 -20.69
N GLU A 38 14.61 -13.08 -21.27
CA GLU A 38 15.06 -14.29 -20.55
C GLU A 38 16.40 -14.09 -19.81
N ASP A 39 17.34 -13.37 -20.41
CA ASP A 39 18.66 -13.05 -19.83
C ASP A 39 18.59 -12.13 -18.60
N LYS A 40 17.47 -11.44 -18.39
CA LYS A 40 17.23 -10.51 -17.27
C LYS A 40 16.30 -11.07 -16.21
N ILE A 41 15.69 -12.24 -16.43
CA ILE A 41 14.81 -12.88 -15.45
C ILE A 41 15.65 -13.36 -14.27
N ILE A 42 15.45 -12.71 -13.12
CA ILE A 42 16.07 -13.08 -11.83
C ILE A 42 15.19 -14.06 -11.03
N ASN A 43 13.89 -14.11 -11.30
CA ASN A 43 12.93 -15.02 -10.69
C ASN A 43 11.86 -15.40 -11.71
N HIS A 44 11.77 -16.69 -12.06
CA HIS A 44 10.80 -17.19 -13.04
C HIS A 44 9.34 -17.12 -12.57
N GLU A 45 9.09 -16.99 -11.26
CA GLU A 45 7.74 -16.73 -10.73
C GLU A 45 7.28 -15.29 -11.05
N TYR A 46 8.25 -14.36 -11.16
CA TYR A 46 8.02 -12.95 -11.46
C TYR A 46 8.87 -12.52 -12.67
N PRO A 47 8.53 -12.97 -13.91
CA PRO A 47 9.31 -12.70 -15.12
C PRO A 47 9.08 -11.27 -15.67
N TYR A 48 9.00 -10.30 -14.75
CA TYR A 48 8.72 -8.90 -15.03
C TYR A 48 9.38 -8.04 -13.96
N ASP A 49 9.58 -6.77 -14.27
CA ASP A 49 9.94 -5.75 -13.30
C ASP A 49 8.72 -4.91 -12.90
N LEU A 50 8.80 -4.23 -11.76
CA LEU A 50 7.78 -3.31 -11.28
C LEU A 50 8.31 -1.87 -11.25
N SER A 51 7.53 -0.96 -11.82
CA SER A 51 7.78 0.48 -11.74
C SER A 51 6.52 1.23 -11.30
N VAL A 52 6.71 2.39 -10.69
CA VAL A 52 5.63 3.34 -10.41
C VAL A 52 5.51 4.26 -11.63
N VAL A 53 4.29 4.40 -12.15
CA VAL A 53 3.99 5.31 -13.27
C VAL A 53 2.82 6.20 -12.92
N ASP A 54 2.82 7.41 -13.48
CA ASP A 54 1.71 8.35 -13.33
C ASP A 54 0.47 7.86 -14.09
N ASP A 55 -0.68 7.96 -13.42
CA ASP A 55 -2.00 7.67 -13.96
C ASP A 55 -3.05 8.42 -13.14
N ALA A 56 -3.50 9.57 -13.66
CA ALA A 56 -4.49 10.42 -12.99
C ALA A 56 -5.84 9.73 -12.75
N GLY A 57 -6.16 8.68 -13.52
CA GLY A 57 -7.38 7.88 -13.39
C GLY A 57 -7.22 6.67 -12.48
N ALA A 58 -6.02 6.38 -11.98
CA ALA A 58 -5.79 5.25 -11.11
C ALA A 58 -6.54 5.39 -9.78
N LYS A 59 -7.09 4.28 -9.32
CA LYS A 59 -7.68 4.18 -7.98
C LYS A 59 -6.61 4.43 -6.91
N PRO A 60 -6.96 4.98 -5.74
CA PRO A 60 -6.00 5.24 -4.68
C PRO A 60 -5.25 3.96 -4.28
N ILE A 61 -3.95 4.08 -4.05
CA ILE A 61 -3.06 3.00 -3.64
C ILE A 61 -2.34 3.41 -2.35
N TRP A 62 -1.90 2.43 -1.55
CA TRP A 62 -1.15 2.68 -0.33
C TRP A 62 0.20 1.98 -0.41
N VAL A 63 1.21 2.56 0.22
CA VAL A 63 2.43 1.80 0.51
C VAL A 63 2.22 0.93 1.75
N ARG A 64 3.05 -0.10 1.89
CA ARG A 64 3.00 -1.00 3.03
C ARG A 64 3.54 -0.39 4.31
N TYR A 65 4.47 0.58 4.19
CA TYR A 65 5.13 1.21 5.32
C TYR A 65 5.17 2.72 5.19
N TYR A 66 4.94 3.38 6.32
CA TYR A 66 4.93 4.83 6.45
C TYR A 66 5.75 5.22 7.68
N GLU A 67 6.47 6.34 7.60
CA GLU A 67 7.15 6.92 8.75
C GLU A 67 6.15 7.29 9.85
N VAL A 68 6.47 6.97 11.09
CA VAL A 68 5.57 7.25 12.24
C VAL A 68 5.44 8.75 12.50
N THR A 69 6.48 9.52 12.18
CA THR A 69 6.57 10.95 12.48
C THR A 69 5.67 11.79 11.59
N ASP A 70 5.63 11.50 10.29
CA ASP A 70 5.00 12.37 9.29
C ASP A 70 4.13 11.63 8.27
N ASN A 71 4.13 10.29 8.29
CA ASN A 71 3.49 9.42 7.30
C ASN A 71 4.14 9.48 5.92
N THR A 72 5.44 9.76 5.83
CA THR A 72 6.16 9.65 4.56
C THR A 72 6.22 8.18 4.13
N PRO A 73 5.76 7.84 2.91
CA PRO A 73 5.90 6.50 2.34
C PRO A 73 7.35 6.04 2.28
N PHE A 74 7.65 4.80 2.64
CA PHE A 74 9.00 4.26 2.44
C PHE A 74 9.01 2.77 2.11
N MET A 75 10.13 2.35 1.53
CA MET A 75 10.47 0.96 1.20
C MET A 75 11.82 0.61 1.83
N CYS A 76 12.26 -0.63 1.66
CA CYS A 76 13.50 -1.10 2.24
C CYS A 76 14.25 -2.01 1.27
N THR A 77 15.56 -1.84 1.19
CA THR A 77 16.42 -2.78 0.45
C THR A 77 16.57 -4.09 1.24
N ARG A 78 17.10 -5.12 0.58
CA ARG A 78 17.43 -6.41 1.22
C ARG A 78 18.39 -6.24 2.41
N GLY A 79 19.26 -5.22 2.36
CA GLY A 79 20.20 -4.88 3.43
C GLY A 79 19.59 -4.09 4.60
N GLY A 80 18.29 -3.85 4.62
CA GLY A 80 17.65 -3.09 5.70
C GLY A 80 17.76 -1.57 5.57
N LYS A 81 18.23 -1.05 4.43
CA LYS A 81 18.32 0.39 4.19
C LYS A 81 16.97 0.93 3.74
N LYS A 82 16.47 1.94 4.46
CA LYS A 82 15.28 2.69 4.06
C LYS A 82 15.54 3.44 2.74
N VAL A 83 14.60 3.31 1.81
CA VAL A 83 14.60 3.99 0.51
C VAL A 83 13.20 4.56 0.23
N TRP A 84 13.13 5.52 -0.69
CA TRP A 84 11.94 6.36 -0.86
C TRP A 84 11.23 6.14 -2.20
N ALA A 85 11.91 5.50 -3.16
CA ALA A 85 11.32 5.13 -4.44
C ALA A 85 11.41 3.62 -4.68
N LEU A 86 10.44 3.07 -5.40
CA LEU A 86 10.42 1.64 -5.72
C LEU A 86 11.65 1.26 -6.58
N ALA A 87 12.12 2.20 -7.40
CA ALA A 87 13.31 2.03 -8.23
C ALA A 87 14.58 1.75 -7.42
N ASP A 88 14.64 2.19 -6.16
CA ASP A 88 15.79 2.00 -5.26
C ASP A 88 15.75 0.65 -4.51
N VAL A 89 14.68 -0.12 -4.67
CA VAL A 89 14.54 -1.47 -4.09
C VAL A 89 15.24 -2.48 -5.01
N ASP A 90 15.97 -3.42 -4.42
CA ASP A 90 16.63 -4.52 -5.13
C ASP A 90 15.61 -5.23 -6.06
N PRO A 91 15.96 -5.53 -7.32
CA PRO A 91 15.01 -6.08 -8.29
C PRO A 91 14.22 -7.30 -7.80
N GLU A 92 14.86 -8.20 -7.04
CA GLU A 92 14.22 -9.39 -6.50
C GLU A 92 13.21 -9.07 -5.37
N ARG A 93 13.50 -8.09 -4.49
CA ARG A 93 12.56 -7.59 -3.48
C ARG A 93 11.48 -6.71 -4.09
N ARG A 94 11.80 -6.00 -5.16
CA ARG A 94 10.86 -5.10 -5.85
C ARG A 94 9.69 -5.87 -6.44
N THR A 95 9.95 -7.07 -6.97
CA THR A 95 8.94 -7.93 -7.61
C THR A 95 8.39 -9.02 -6.69
N GLY A 96 9.20 -9.52 -5.75
CA GLY A 96 8.81 -10.58 -4.81
C GLY A 96 8.16 -10.09 -3.51
N TYR A 97 7.94 -8.78 -3.33
CA TYR A 97 7.28 -8.23 -2.15
C TYR A 97 6.33 -7.08 -2.52
N ASP A 98 5.10 -7.15 -2.01
CA ASP A 98 4.11 -6.09 -2.25
C ASP A 98 4.41 -4.85 -1.40
N TRP A 99 5.11 -3.90 -2.00
CA TRP A 99 5.38 -2.57 -1.42
C TRP A 99 4.20 -1.62 -1.52
N TYR A 100 3.38 -1.77 -2.56
CA TYR A 100 2.16 -1.01 -2.76
C TYR A 100 0.96 -1.95 -2.84
N GLY A 101 -0.20 -1.50 -2.37
CA GLY A 101 -1.40 -2.31 -2.40
C GLY A 101 -2.69 -1.54 -2.19
N TYR A 102 -3.78 -2.27 -2.40
CA TYR A 102 -5.15 -1.77 -2.30
C TYR A 102 -5.87 -2.34 -1.06
N TRP A 103 -5.12 -2.88 -0.09
CA TRP A 103 -5.67 -3.56 1.08
C TRP A 103 -6.71 -2.73 1.85
N PRO A 104 -6.54 -1.39 2.01
CA PRO A 104 -7.53 -0.56 2.68
C PRO A 104 -8.92 -0.55 2.04
N GLU A 105 -9.09 -0.89 0.76
CA GLU A 105 -10.41 -0.93 0.10
C GLU A 105 -11.40 -1.81 0.87
N LYS A 106 -10.95 -2.96 1.38
CA LYS A 106 -11.79 -3.86 2.20
C LYS A 106 -12.24 -3.20 3.50
N ALA A 107 -11.40 -2.34 4.09
CA ALA A 107 -11.76 -1.58 5.28
C ALA A 107 -12.79 -0.48 4.96
N TYR A 108 -12.64 0.24 3.84
CA TYR A 108 -13.62 1.24 3.39
C TYR A 108 -15.01 0.65 3.18
N MET A 109 -15.09 -0.51 2.52
CA MET A 109 -16.38 -1.18 2.28
C MET A 109 -17.07 -1.53 3.60
N LYS A 110 -16.34 -2.18 4.52
CA LYS A 110 -16.88 -2.51 5.85
C LYS A 110 -17.22 -1.26 6.67
N TYR A 111 -16.45 -0.19 6.54
CA TYR A 111 -16.64 1.04 7.30
C TYR A 111 -17.89 1.80 6.88
N LYS A 112 -18.20 1.82 5.58
CA LYS A 112 -19.40 2.46 5.07
C LYS A 112 -20.66 1.92 5.74
N GLU A 113 -20.78 0.60 5.85
CA GLU A 113 -21.93 -0.05 6.50
C GLU A 113 -21.90 0.10 8.02
N TRP A 114 -20.73 -0.06 8.63
CA TRP A 114 -20.56 -0.02 10.07
C TRP A 114 -20.83 1.37 10.66
N LYS A 115 -20.42 2.45 9.97
CA LYS A 115 -20.63 3.85 10.39
C LYS A 115 -22.11 4.28 10.42
N LEU A 116 -22.99 3.59 9.69
CA LEU A 116 -24.43 3.91 9.74
C LEU A 116 -25.06 3.52 11.09
N LYS A 117 -24.39 2.66 11.86
CA LYS A 117 -24.85 2.15 13.15
C LYS A 117 -24.09 2.76 14.33
N HIS A 118 -22.96 3.44 14.07
CA HIS A 118 -22.00 3.94 15.06
C HIS A 118 -21.38 5.24 14.56
#